data_AF-A0A2A4YPC6-F1
#
_entry.id   AF-A0A2A4YPC6-F1
#
_cell.length_a   1.000
_cell.length_b   1.000
_cell.length_c   1.000
_cell.angle_alpha   90.00
_cell.angle_beta   90.00
_cell.angle_gamma   90.00
#
_symmetry.space_group_name_H-M   'P 1'
#
loop_
_entity.id
_entity.type
_entity.pdbx_description
1 polymer ?
#
loop_
_entity_poly.entity_id
_entity_poly.type
_entity_poly.pdbx_seq_one_letter_code
_entity_poly.pdbx_strand_id
1 'polypeptide(L)'
;MKDLKKFKRILIGLKDKSPLPLLFENGYTPESIKKEIIETFSTYFENKNILDEIAIKYLVPDWINIMRVSIIYPNIERDLLLVLSNYKSAKRINKERTIEILASLSPKHIEAGNKFWSFLNLEVDKKELELEEFTQTSLKDISDIIEGISKTLYLEQLMINRVLRNKTFDIQKVIELKLGNVIDELINNSNYPNLFKTVPDNIKFSDWRNISAHHNYSIKKELIHCEYGTGEKKKKIVLKREQLYERLEQCMRSTEILNLAHKIFGYDNMNEFKSFTKPSDMEAREEIDFLTISSGIMSQGFEIIDLEYKNIPKAILTLKDLTNGDAKMRGIHSSQFLTNLWIITRKPHLEIRYIKQNGEPYMISKCDAEMCELVSSGKKKLTELAENVEFELINN
;
A
#
# COMPACT_ATOMS: atom_id res chain seq x y z
N MET A 1 21.56 -12.71 -10.44
CA MET A 1 21.59 -12.05 -9.10
C MET A 1 21.75 -10.51 -9.06
N LYS A 2 21.74 -9.76 -10.19
CA LYS A 2 21.80 -8.27 -10.18
C LYS A 2 20.41 -7.59 -10.16
N ASP A 3 19.37 -8.27 -10.63
CA ASP A 3 18.05 -7.66 -10.90
C ASP A 3 17.13 -7.61 -9.69
N LEU A 4 17.35 -8.50 -8.71
CA LEU A 4 16.63 -8.49 -7.45
C LEU A 4 16.80 -7.15 -6.70
N LYS A 5 17.88 -6.38 -6.94
CA LYS A 5 18.18 -5.15 -6.18
C LYS A 5 17.01 -4.14 -6.13
N LYS A 6 16.24 -3.99 -7.22
CA LYS A 6 15.10 -3.05 -7.25
C LYS A 6 13.96 -3.51 -6.34
N PHE A 7 13.63 -4.80 -6.38
CA PHE A 7 12.50 -5.37 -5.64
C PHE A 7 12.91 -6.08 -4.33
N LYS A 8 14.20 -6.07 -4.00
CA LYS A 8 14.77 -6.78 -2.85
C LYS A 8 14.10 -6.37 -1.54
N ARG A 9 13.85 -5.06 -1.34
CA ARG A 9 13.15 -4.57 -0.14
C ARG A 9 11.73 -5.14 -0.03
N ILE A 10 11.03 -5.31 -1.16
CA ILE A 10 9.67 -5.90 -1.19
C ILE A 10 9.73 -7.38 -0.82
N LEU A 11 10.61 -8.15 -1.46
CA LEU A 11 10.73 -9.59 -1.22
C LEU A 11 11.16 -9.90 0.21
N ILE A 12 12.15 -9.15 0.74
CA ILE A 12 12.55 -9.26 2.15
C ILE A 12 11.38 -8.87 3.07
N GLY A 13 10.67 -7.78 2.76
CA GLY A 13 9.51 -7.35 3.53
C GLY A 13 8.41 -8.41 3.58
N LEU A 14 8.12 -9.08 2.47
CA LEU A 14 7.15 -10.18 2.43
C LEU A 14 7.65 -11.40 3.19
N LYS A 15 8.93 -11.75 3.08
CA LYS A 15 9.49 -12.88 3.82
C LYS A 15 9.48 -12.68 5.33
N ASP A 16 9.92 -11.50 5.78
CA ASP A 16 10.21 -11.25 7.20
C ASP A 16 9.04 -10.62 7.95
N LYS A 17 8.11 -9.95 7.25
CA LYS A 17 7.02 -9.19 7.87
C LYS A 17 5.62 -9.65 7.47
N SER A 18 5.48 -10.57 6.50
CA SER A 18 4.18 -11.16 6.17
C SER A 18 3.84 -12.27 7.17
N PRO A 19 2.58 -12.41 7.62
CA PRO A 19 2.15 -13.58 8.37
C PRO A 19 2.03 -14.84 7.49
N LEU A 20 1.99 -14.70 6.16
CA LEU A 20 1.67 -15.79 5.23
C LEU A 20 2.58 -17.02 5.36
N PRO A 21 3.93 -16.90 5.40
CA PRO A 21 4.80 -18.07 5.55
C PRO A 21 4.48 -18.87 6.81
N LEU A 22 4.32 -18.20 7.95
CA LEU A 22 3.97 -18.82 9.22
C LEU A 22 2.59 -19.49 9.17
N LEU A 23 1.60 -18.87 8.50
CA LEU A 23 0.27 -19.47 8.35
C LEU A 23 0.35 -20.80 7.57
N PHE A 24 1.12 -20.85 6.47
CA PHE A 24 1.32 -22.09 5.71
C PHE A 24 2.04 -23.16 6.53
N GLU A 25 3.07 -22.78 7.31
CA GLU A 25 3.75 -23.70 8.24
C GLU A 25 2.78 -24.29 9.28
N ASN A 26 1.74 -23.54 9.66
CA ASN A 26 0.71 -23.96 10.60
C ASN A 26 -0.52 -24.61 9.91
N GLY A 27 -0.41 -24.98 8.63
CA GLY A 27 -1.42 -25.77 7.93
C GLY A 27 -2.54 -24.97 7.26
N TYR A 28 -2.44 -23.64 7.17
CA TYR A 28 -3.37 -22.87 6.34
C TYR A 28 -3.22 -23.23 4.86
N THR A 29 -4.34 -23.25 4.14
CA THR A 29 -4.38 -23.42 2.68
C THR A 29 -4.65 -22.07 1.99
N PRO A 30 -4.36 -21.94 0.68
CA PRO A 30 -4.74 -20.75 -0.09
C PRO A 30 -6.22 -20.36 0.04
N GLU A 31 -7.12 -21.34 0.10
CA GLU A 31 -8.56 -21.13 0.26
C GLU A 31 -8.89 -20.57 1.64
N SER A 32 -8.25 -21.09 2.70
CA SER A 32 -8.42 -20.56 4.05
C SER A 32 -7.92 -19.11 4.15
N ILE A 33 -6.80 -18.78 3.51
CA ILE A 33 -6.29 -17.40 3.44
C ILE A 33 -7.26 -16.49 2.70
N LYS A 34 -7.81 -16.93 1.55
CA LYS A 34 -8.84 -16.15 0.84
C LYS A 34 -10.04 -15.88 1.75
N LYS A 35 -10.49 -16.89 2.49
CA LYS A 35 -11.61 -16.76 3.42
C LYS A 35 -11.32 -15.76 4.54
N GLU A 36 -10.16 -15.83 5.17
CA GLU A 36 -9.72 -14.88 6.21
C GLU A 36 -9.66 -13.43 5.69
N ILE A 37 -9.16 -13.22 4.48
CA ILE A 37 -9.14 -11.90 3.82
C ILE A 37 -10.58 -11.40 3.64
N ILE A 38 -11.48 -12.24 3.09
CA ILE A 38 -12.88 -11.87 2.89
C ILE A 38 -13.55 -11.55 4.21
N GLU A 39 -13.35 -12.37 5.25
CA GLU A 39 -13.92 -12.14 6.58
C GLU A 39 -13.41 -10.84 7.18
N THR A 40 -12.09 -10.59 7.12
CA THR A 40 -11.47 -9.33 7.59
C THR A 40 -12.06 -8.11 6.91
N PHE A 41 -12.21 -8.12 5.58
CA PHE A 41 -12.72 -6.97 4.84
C PHE A 41 -14.24 -6.91 4.75
N SER A 42 -14.95 -7.94 5.20
CA SER A 42 -16.40 -8.02 5.10
C SER A 42 -17.10 -6.87 5.82
N THR A 43 -16.55 -6.36 6.93
CA THR A 43 -17.14 -5.23 7.67
C THR A 43 -16.97 -3.89 6.94
N TYR A 44 -15.99 -3.80 6.04
CA TYR A 44 -15.63 -2.55 5.36
C TYR A 44 -16.35 -2.36 4.02
N PHE A 45 -16.56 -3.44 3.25
CA PHE A 45 -17.19 -3.41 1.91
C PHE A 45 -18.73 -3.48 1.96
N GLU A 46 -19.42 -2.66 1.16
CA GLU A 46 -20.86 -2.82 0.90
C GLU A 46 -21.12 -3.85 -0.20
N ASN A 47 -20.28 -3.90 -1.24
CA ASN A 47 -20.38 -4.82 -2.37
C ASN A 47 -19.58 -6.11 -2.12
N LYS A 48 -20.26 -7.14 -1.61
CA LYS A 48 -19.64 -8.45 -1.32
C LYS A 48 -19.13 -9.19 -2.57
N ASN A 49 -19.75 -8.96 -3.73
CA ASN A 49 -19.33 -9.60 -4.97
C ASN A 49 -17.99 -9.05 -5.43
N ILE A 50 -17.80 -7.73 -5.37
CA ILE A 50 -16.50 -7.11 -5.66
C ILE A 50 -15.46 -7.62 -4.67
N LEU A 51 -15.78 -7.69 -3.37
CA LEU A 51 -14.85 -8.19 -2.36
C LEU A 51 -14.33 -9.61 -2.69
N ASP A 52 -15.21 -10.55 -3.04
CA ASP A 52 -14.79 -11.90 -3.41
C ASP A 52 -13.90 -11.92 -4.67
N GLU A 53 -14.23 -11.09 -5.66
CA GLU A 53 -13.48 -10.97 -6.92
C GLU A 53 -12.05 -10.45 -6.69
N ILE A 54 -11.87 -9.47 -5.79
CA ILE A 54 -10.60 -8.76 -5.62
C ILE A 54 -9.73 -9.28 -4.47
N ALA A 55 -10.26 -10.15 -3.59
CA ALA A 55 -9.62 -10.54 -2.33
C ALA A 55 -8.14 -10.95 -2.50
N ILE A 56 -7.86 -11.90 -3.40
CA ILE A 56 -6.49 -12.36 -3.66
C ILE A 56 -5.73 -11.41 -4.59
N LYS A 57 -6.43 -10.80 -5.55
CA LYS A 57 -5.79 -10.03 -6.62
C LYS A 57 -5.24 -8.69 -6.13
N TYR A 58 -5.95 -8.03 -5.21
CA TYR A 58 -5.65 -6.65 -4.82
C TYR A 58 -5.55 -6.44 -3.31
N LEU A 59 -6.25 -7.23 -2.48
CA LEU A 59 -6.35 -6.93 -1.04
C LEU A 59 -5.28 -7.62 -0.18
N VAL A 60 -4.48 -8.54 -0.69
CA VAL A 60 -3.46 -9.24 0.12
C VAL A 60 -2.45 -8.26 0.76
N PRO A 61 -1.85 -7.28 0.04
CA PRO A 61 -0.95 -6.32 0.68
C PRO A 61 -1.62 -5.50 1.78
N ASP A 62 -2.88 -5.10 1.55
CA ASP A 62 -3.65 -4.30 2.50
C ASP A 62 -4.08 -5.13 3.72
N TRP A 63 -4.38 -6.42 3.52
CA TRP A 63 -4.64 -7.39 4.60
C TRP A 63 -3.42 -7.55 5.50
N ILE A 64 -2.23 -7.79 4.91
CA ILE A 64 -0.96 -7.87 5.64
C ILE A 64 -0.73 -6.58 6.41
N ASN A 65 -1.00 -5.43 5.80
CA ASN A 65 -0.85 -4.14 6.46
C ASN A 65 -1.79 -4.00 7.67
N ILE A 66 -3.09 -4.30 7.51
CA ILE A 66 -4.06 -4.28 8.61
C ILE A 66 -3.59 -5.19 9.75
N MET A 67 -3.21 -6.43 9.46
CA MET A 67 -2.74 -7.37 10.49
C MET A 67 -1.55 -6.81 11.28
N ARG A 68 -0.56 -6.23 10.59
CA ARG A 68 0.62 -5.63 11.24
C ARG A 68 0.28 -4.41 12.08
N VAL A 69 -0.53 -3.51 11.53
CA VAL A 69 -0.85 -2.24 12.19
C VAL A 69 -1.81 -2.46 13.37
N SER A 70 -2.74 -3.42 13.28
CA SER A 70 -3.65 -3.78 14.37
C SER A 70 -2.94 -4.29 15.63
N ILE A 71 -1.79 -4.96 15.47
CA ILE A 71 -0.96 -5.42 16.61
C ILE A 71 -0.41 -4.22 17.39
N ILE A 72 0.05 -3.19 16.67
CA ILE A 72 0.65 -1.99 17.26
C ILE A 72 -0.44 -1.02 17.75
N TYR A 73 -1.57 -0.97 17.03
CA TYR A 73 -2.65 -0.02 17.22
C TYR A 73 -4.02 -0.71 17.25
N PRO A 74 -4.46 -1.20 18.41
CA PRO A 74 -5.73 -1.93 18.55
C PRO A 74 -6.97 -1.15 18.12
N ASN A 75 -6.90 0.19 18.09
CA ASN A 75 -8.03 1.06 17.71
C ASN A 75 -8.13 1.32 16.19
N ILE A 76 -7.25 0.75 15.36
CA ILE A 76 -7.23 1.04 13.92
C ILE A 76 -8.58 0.74 13.24
N GLU A 77 -9.22 -0.37 13.58
CA GLU A 77 -10.50 -0.77 13.00
C GLU A 77 -11.58 0.28 13.23
N ARG A 78 -11.67 0.81 14.47
CA ARG A 78 -12.65 1.84 14.83
C ARG A 78 -12.43 3.11 13.99
N ASP A 79 -11.18 3.56 13.89
CA ASP A 79 -10.85 4.79 13.18
C ASP A 79 -11.04 4.60 11.66
N LEU A 80 -10.72 3.43 11.11
CA LEU A 80 -10.98 3.06 9.71
C LEU A 80 -12.48 3.05 9.39
N LEU A 81 -13.31 2.40 10.23
CA LEU A 81 -14.76 2.37 10.07
C LEU A 81 -15.36 3.78 10.11
N LEU A 82 -14.86 4.63 11.00
CA LEU A 82 -15.31 6.00 11.12
C LEU A 82 -15.03 6.79 9.83
N VAL A 83 -13.83 6.70 9.27
CA VAL A 83 -13.50 7.35 8.00
C VAL A 83 -14.32 6.79 6.84
N LEU A 84 -14.48 5.46 6.75
CA LEU A 84 -15.33 4.82 5.73
C LEU A 84 -16.80 5.24 5.83
N SER A 85 -17.33 5.40 7.05
CA SER A 85 -18.70 5.86 7.27
C SER A 85 -18.93 7.27 6.70
N ASN A 86 -17.90 8.13 6.70
CA ASN A 86 -17.95 9.46 6.12
C ASN A 86 -18.01 9.41 4.60
N TYR A 87 -17.20 8.56 3.95
CA TYR A 87 -17.31 8.35 2.50
C TYR A 87 -18.70 7.83 2.11
N LYS A 88 -19.20 6.80 2.81
CA LYS A 88 -20.53 6.21 2.56
C LYS A 88 -21.64 7.25 2.73
N SER A 89 -21.55 8.07 3.79
CA SER A 89 -22.53 9.13 4.05
C SER A 89 -22.44 10.25 3.01
N ALA A 90 -21.24 10.63 2.56
CA ALA A 90 -21.07 11.64 1.52
C ALA A 90 -21.63 11.14 0.18
N LYS A 91 -21.39 9.86 -0.17
CA LYS A 91 -21.97 9.23 -1.36
C LYS A 91 -23.51 9.24 -1.32
N ARG A 92 -24.12 9.01 -0.15
CA ARG A 92 -25.59 9.10 0.02
C ARG A 92 -26.13 10.52 -0.17
N ILE A 93 -25.39 11.54 0.29
CA ILE A 93 -25.80 12.94 0.16
C ILE A 93 -25.63 13.44 -1.28
N ASN A 94 -24.46 13.20 -1.87
CA ASN A 94 -24.17 13.57 -3.24
C ASN A 94 -23.20 12.56 -3.88
N LYS A 95 -23.78 11.56 -4.55
CA LYS A 95 -23.05 10.48 -5.21
C LYS A 95 -22.07 11.02 -6.25
N GLU A 96 -22.57 11.81 -7.20
CA GLU A 96 -21.79 12.31 -8.32
C GLU A 96 -20.59 13.11 -7.83
N ARG A 97 -20.81 14.06 -6.92
CA ARG A 97 -19.72 14.86 -6.35
C ARG A 97 -18.71 14.04 -5.59
N THR A 98 -19.15 13.02 -4.85
CA THR A 98 -18.26 12.13 -4.10
C THR A 98 -17.34 11.35 -5.04
N ILE A 99 -17.87 10.77 -6.11
CA ILE A 99 -17.08 10.04 -7.11
C ILE A 99 -16.14 10.98 -7.89
N GLU A 100 -16.62 12.17 -8.26
CA GLU A 100 -15.83 13.19 -8.95
C GLU A 100 -14.60 13.63 -8.14
N ILE A 101 -14.74 13.80 -6.81
CA ILE A 101 -13.62 14.15 -5.91
C ILE A 101 -12.51 13.12 -6.01
N LEU A 102 -12.84 11.83 -5.85
CA LEU A 102 -11.84 10.77 -5.86
C LEU A 102 -11.18 10.65 -7.24
N ALA A 103 -11.98 10.70 -8.31
CA ALA A 103 -11.45 10.66 -9.68
C ALA A 103 -10.50 11.82 -9.99
N SER A 104 -10.84 13.03 -9.52
CA SER A 104 -10.00 14.22 -9.70
C SER A 104 -8.69 14.16 -8.93
N LEU A 105 -8.63 13.39 -7.84
CA LEU A 105 -7.44 13.23 -7.01
C LEU A 105 -6.60 12.00 -7.37
N SER A 106 -7.11 11.07 -8.18
CA SER A 106 -6.41 9.84 -8.56
C SER A 106 -4.96 10.06 -9.05
N PRO A 107 -4.65 11.00 -9.96
CA PRO A 107 -3.27 11.23 -10.39
C PRO A 107 -2.35 11.66 -9.23
N LYS A 108 -2.88 12.43 -8.26
CA LYS A 108 -2.12 12.88 -7.09
C LYS A 108 -1.92 11.77 -6.06
N HIS A 109 -2.84 10.83 -5.95
CA HIS A 109 -2.67 9.64 -5.11
C HIS A 109 -1.61 8.70 -5.67
N ILE A 110 -1.60 8.50 -7.00
CA ILE A 110 -0.57 7.71 -7.67
C ILE A 110 0.81 8.35 -7.45
N GLU A 111 0.91 9.67 -7.62
CA GLU A 111 2.16 10.39 -7.37
C GLU A 111 2.60 10.33 -5.90
N ALA A 112 1.67 10.37 -4.95
CA ALA A 112 1.97 10.14 -3.54
C ALA A 112 2.50 8.72 -3.28
N GLY A 113 1.92 7.71 -3.94
CA GLY A 113 2.42 6.33 -3.94
C GLY A 113 3.82 6.21 -4.54
N ASN A 114 4.11 6.93 -5.62
CA ASN A 114 5.43 6.96 -6.24
C ASN A 114 6.49 7.55 -5.30
N LYS A 115 6.13 8.62 -4.56
CA LYS A 115 6.97 9.24 -3.53
C LYS A 115 7.19 8.34 -2.33
N PHE A 116 6.16 7.60 -1.90
CA PHE A 116 6.29 6.60 -0.83
C PHE A 116 7.40 5.58 -1.15
N TRP A 117 7.52 5.12 -2.38
CA TRP A 117 8.61 4.21 -2.76
C TRP A 117 10.00 4.86 -2.75
N SER A 118 10.10 6.15 -3.11
CA SER A 118 11.36 6.88 -2.95
C SER A 118 11.74 6.99 -1.47
N PHE A 119 10.78 7.37 -0.62
CA PHE A 119 10.95 7.40 0.83
C PHE A 119 11.41 6.05 1.37
N LEU A 120 10.65 4.99 1.06
CA LEU A 120 10.93 3.64 1.56
C LEU A 120 12.27 3.12 1.08
N ASN A 121 12.76 3.50 -0.10
CA ASN A 121 14.06 3.06 -0.60
C ASN A 121 15.23 3.85 0.01
N LEU A 122 14.99 5.06 0.51
CA LEU A 122 15.99 5.90 1.17
C LEU A 122 15.99 5.72 2.70
N GLU A 123 15.00 5.02 3.25
CA GLU A 123 14.88 4.76 4.68
C GLU A 123 16.10 4.02 5.24
N VAL A 124 16.55 4.49 6.42
CA VAL A 124 17.68 3.98 7.21
C VAL A 124 17.21 3.41 8.54
N ASP A 125 17.99 2.50 9.15
CA ASP A 125 17.67 2.01 10.49
C ASP A 125 17.92 3.10 11.54
N LYS A 126 16.82 3.70 12.03
CA LYS A 126 16.85 4.76 13.04
C LYS A 126 17.40 4.30 14.38
N LYS A 127 17.51 2.99 14.67
CA LYS A 127 18.04 2.50 15.94
C LYS A 127 19.54 2.74 16.08
N GLU A 128 20.24 2.79 14.95
CA GLU A 128 21.71 2.92 14.91
C GLU A 128 22.20 4.37 14.86
N LEU A 129 21.27 5.34 14.77
CA LEU A 129 21.62 6.76 14.66
C LEU A 129 21.88 7.39 16.04
N GLU A 130 22.88 8.26 16.12
CA GLU A 130 23.05 9.20 17.25
C GLU A 130 21.88 10.19 17.31
N LEU A 131 21.73 10.90 18.44
CA LEU A 131 20.53 11.70 18.71
C LEU A 131 20.31 12.82 17.67
N GLU A 132 21.39 13.45 17.19
CA GLU A 132 21.40 14.48 16.15
C GLU A 132 20.84 13.94 14.83
N GLU A 133 21.45 12.89 14.27
CA GLU A 133 21.03 12.27 13.02
C GLU A 133 19.64 11.65 13.15
N PHE A 134 19.32 11.05 14.30
CA PHE A 134 18.00 10.51 14.60
C PHE A 134 16.94 11.62 14.55
N THR A 135 17.21 12.76 15.17
CA THR A 135 16.27 13.89 15.24
C THR A 135 16.04 14.48 13.86
N GLN A 136 17.12 14.76 13.13
CA GLN A 136 17.04 15.31 11.78
C GLN A 136 16.29 14.35 10.85
N THR A 137 16.64 13.06 10.86
CA THR A 137 16.00 12.04 10.01
C THR A 137 14.53 11.88 10.37
N SER A 138 14.19 11.73 11.65
CA SER A 138 12.79 11.54 12.07
C SER A 138 11.91 12.75 11.77
N LEU A 139 12.41 13.97 11.96
CA LEU A 139 11.66 15.18 11.58
C LEU A 139 11.52 15.32 10.07
N LYS A 140 12.56 14.99 9.30
CA LYS A 140 12.46 14.94 7.84
C LYS A 140 11.37 13.95 7.42
N ASP A 141 11.33 12.78 8.02
CA ASP A 141 10.35 11.77 7.67
C ASP A 141 8.92 12.16 8.05
N ILE A 142 8.74 12.80 9.22
CA ILE A 142 7.46 13.43 9.58
C ILE A 142 7.00 14.42 8.49
N SER A 143 7.92 15.25 7.99
CA SER A 143 7.60 16.20 6.90
C SER A 143 7.23 15.50 5.60
N ASP A 144 8.03 14.51 5.19
CA ASP A 144 7.83 13.75 3.95
C ASP A 144 6.51 12.95 3.99
N ILE A 145 6.17 12.35 5.14
CA ILE A 145 4.89 11.67 5.36
C ILE A 145 3.73 12.65 5.27
N ILE A 146 3.80 13.80 5.94
CA ILE A 146 2.68 14.74 6.03
C ILE A 146 2.44 15.46 4.69
N GLU A 147 3.49 16.03 4.09
CA GLU A 147 3.36 16.85 2.88
C GLU A 147 3.49 16.01 1.60
N GLY A 148 4.41 15.04 1.58
CA GLY A 148 4.75 14.26 0.40
C GLY A 148 3.79 13.11 0.12
N ILE A 149 3.30 12.44 1.18
CA ILE A 149 2.45 11.24 1.07
C ILE A 149 1.00 11.56 1.42
N SER A 150 0.74 12.19 2.57
CA SER A 150 -0.59 12.26 3.17
C SER A 150 -1.45 13.44 2.72
N LYS A 151 -0.83 14.49 2.15
CA LYS A 151 -1.52 15.74 1.80
C LYS A 151 -2.73 15.52 0.88
N THR A 152 -2.60 14.64 -0.12
CA THR A 152 -3.70 14.33 -1.04
C THR A 152 -4.86 13.66 -0.29
N LEU A 153 -4.56 12.76 0.66
CA LEU A 153 -5.58 12.15 1.52
C LEU A 153 -6.27 13.21 2.40
N TYR A 154 -5.53 14.17 2.97
CA TYR A 154 -6.15 15.26 3.74
C TYR A 154 -7.08 16.13 2.88
N LEU A 155 -6.67 16.45 1.65
CA LEU A 155 -7.52 17.19 0.70
C LEU A 155 -8.79 16.41 0.36
N GLU A 156 -8.68 15.11 0.12
CA GLU A 156 -9.83 14.23 -0.12
C GLU A 156 -10.78 14.25 1.08
N GLN A 157 -10.26 14.01 2.29
CA GLN A 157 -11.06 14.03 3.52
C GLN A 157 -11.75 15.37 3.75
N LEU A 158 -11.08 16.48 3.42
CA LEU A 158 -11.65 17.82 3.52
C LEU A 158 -12.84 17.97 2.57
N MET A 159 -12.69 17.55 1.32
CA MET A 159 -13.76 17.63 0.33
C MET A 159 -14.95 16.72 0.70
N ILE A 160 -14.68 15.50 1.16
CA ILE A 160 -15.70 14.58 1.68
C ILE A 160 -16.44 15.21 2.88
N ASN A 161 -15.72 15.82 3.82
CA ASN A 161 -16.34 16.52 4.96
C ASN A 161 -17.22 17.70 4.51
N ARG A 162 -16.81 18.44 3.48
CA ARG A 162 -17.62 19.53 2.92
C ARG A 162 -18.90 19.03 2.25
N VAL A 163 -18.85 17.89 1.54
CA VAL A 163 -20.06 17.23 1.01
C VAL A 163 -21.01 16.86 2.14
N LEU A 164 -20.52 16.25 3.23
CA LEU A 164 -21.34 15.89 4.40
C LEU A 164 -22.09 17.07 5.01
N ARG A 165 -21.51 18.27 4.90
CA ARG A 165 -22.06 19.52 5.43
C ARG A 165 -22.88 20.31 4.41
N ASN A 166 -23.17 19.74 3.24
CA ASN A 166 -23.82 20.43 2.12
C ASN A 166 -23.14 21.75 1.74
N LYS A 167 -21.81 21.84 1.90
CA LYS A 167 -21.04 23.03 1.56
C LYS A 167 -20.62 22.95 0.09
N THR A 168 -20.97 23.97 -0.70
CA THR A 168 -20.50 24.11 -2.07
C THR A 168 -19.04 24.55 -2.10
N PHE A 169 -18.24 23.96 -2.99
CA PHE A 169 -16.84 24.32 -3.22
C PHE A 169 -16.41 23.93 -4.62
N ASP A 170 -15.33 24.54 -5.10
CA ASP A 170 -14.64 24.17 -6.34
C ASP A 170 -13.46 23.23 -6.03
N ILE A 171 -13.37 22.08 -6.72
CA ILE A 171 -12.33 21.07 -6.44
C ILE A 171 -10.92 21.64 -6.67
N GLN A 172 -10.71 22.40 -7.74
CA GLN A 172 -9.38 22.92 -8.09
C GLN A 172 -8.92 23.95 -7.06
N LYS A 173 -9.81 24.85 -6.63
CA LYS A 173 -9.51 25.80 -5.53
C LYS A 173 -9.21 25.09 -4.20
N VAL A 174 -9.81 23.93 -3.94
CA VAL A 174 -9.49 23.17 -2.71
C VAL A 174 -8.11 22.54 -2.80
N ILE A 175 -7.74 22.01 -3.96
CA ILE A 175 -6.42 21.40 -4.20
C ILE A 175 -5.27 22.40 -3.93
N GLU A 176 -5.50 23.69 -4.18
CA GLU A 176 -4.53 24.76 -3.97
C GLU A 176 -4.39 25.22 -2.49
N LEU A 177 -5.23 24.71 -1.58
CA LEU A 177 -5.18 25.13 -0.18
C LEU A 177 -3.84 24.78 0.49
N LYS A 178 -3.38 25.71 1.32
CA LYS A 178 -2.22 25.49 2.20
C LYS A 178 -2.54 24.39 3.22
N LEU A 179 -1.57 23.52 3.48
CA LEU A 179 -1.71 22.40 4.42
C LEU A 179 -2.28 22.82 5.78
N GLY A 180 -1.81 23.94 6.35
CA GLY A 180 -2.32 24.47 7.62
C GLY A 180 -3.84 24.71 7.61
N ASN A 181 -4.38 25.29 6.53
CA ASN A 181 -5.81 25.56 6.39
C ASN A 181 -6.61 24.26 6.25
N VAL A 182 -6.06 23.28 5.53
CA VAL A 182 -6.68 21.96 5.36
C VAL A 182 -6.80 21.24 6.69
N ILE A 183 -5.68 21.16 7.43
CA ILE A 183 -5.63 20.52 8.75
C ILE A 183 -6.54 21.23 9.76
N ASP A 184 -6.58 22.56 9.75
CA ASP A 184 -7.45 23.33 10.64
C ASP A 184 -8.94 23.09 10.37
N GLU A 185 -9.36 23.06 9.11
CA GLU A 185 -10.76 22.78 8.79
C GLU A 185 -11.13 21.33 9.15
N LEU A 186 -10.22 20.38 8.94
CA LEU A 186 -10.43 18.98 9.32
C LEU A 186 -10.53 18.79 10.83
N ILE A 187 -9.65 19.40 11.62
CA ILE A 187 -9.70 19.32 13.09
C ILE A 187 -11.00 19.93 13.62
N ASN A 188 -11.47 21.04 13.04
CA ASN A 188 -12.64 21.75 13.55
C ASN A 188 -13.98 21.16 13.08
N ASN A 189 -14.01 20.42 11.98
CA ASN A 189 -15.28 20.02 11.34
C ASN A 189 -15.41 18.52 11.04
N SER A 190 -14.37 17.71 11.21
CA SER A 190 -14.47 16.25 11.06
C SER A 190 -14.83 15.56 12.38
N ASN A 191 -15.33 14.33 12.27
CA ASN A 191 -15.63 13.48 13.42
C ASN A 191 -14.39 12.74 13.97
N TYR A 192 -13.22 12.95 13.37
CA TYR A 192 -11.95 12.30 13.70
C TYR A 192 -10.78 13.29 13.75
N PRO A 193 -10.87 14.36 14.57
CA PRO A 193 -9.83 15.38 14.66
C PRO A 193 -8.47 14.82 15.09
N ASN A 194 -8.46 13.70 15.81
CA ASN A 194 -7.24 13.04 16.29
C ASN A 194 -6.41 12.40 15.16
N LEU A 195 -6.96 12.24 13.94
CA LEU A 195 -6.17 11.78 12.79
C LEU A 195 -5.30 12.90 12.19
N PHE A 196 -5.41 14.14 12.67
CA PHE A 196 -4.72 15.31 12.09
C PHE A 196 -3.82 16.05 13.09
N LYS A 197 -3.60 15.46 14.27
CA LYS A 197 -2.76 15.99 15.34
C LYS A 197 -2.14 14.85 16.14
N THR A 198 -1.01 15.12 16.81
CA THR A 198 -0.39 14.14 17.69
C THR A 198 -0.99 14.17 19.10
N VAL A 199 -0.95 13.05 19.78
CA VAL A 199 -1.25 12.89 21.21
C VAL A 199 0.04 12.54 21.99
N PRO A 200 0.17 12.96 23.25
CA PRO A 200 -0.78 13.75 24.06
C PRO A 200 -0.76 15.26 23.77
N ASP A 201 0.21 15.73 22.98
CA ASP A 201 0.57 17.15 22.88
C ASP A 201 -0.47 18.01 22.13
N ASN A 202 -1.39 17.39 21.40
CA ASN A 202 -2.39 18.04 20.55
C ASN A 202 -1.77 19.00 19.51
N ILE A 203 -0.56 18.71 19.04
CA ILE A 203 0.13 19.49 18.01
C ILE A 203 -0.35 19.04 16.63
N LYS A 204 -0.75 20.01 15.80
CA LYS A 204 -1.25 19.75 14.45
C LYS A 204 -0.15 19.16 13.57
N PHE A 205 -0.52 18.29 12.65
CA PHE A 205 0.43 17.76 11.67
C PHE A 205 1.08 18.86 10.82
N SER A 206 0.33 19.90 10.47
CA SER A 206 0.90 21.08 9.79
C SER A 206 2.01 21.77 10.60
N ASP A 207 1.90 21.81 11.93
CA ASP A 207 2.93 22.37 12.80
C ASP A 207 4.17 21.47 12.89
N TRP A 208 3.98 20.15 12.95
CA TRP A 208 5.08 19.18 12.88
C TRP A 208 5.88 19.28 11.58
N ARG A 209 5.16 19.39 10.45
CA ARG A 209 5.79 19.65 9.16
C ARG A 209 6.59 20.95 9.18
N ASN A 210 6.06 22.01 9.81
CA ASN A 210 6.75 23.31 9.90
C ASN A 210 7.99 23.26 10.79
N ILE A 211 7.97 22.50 11.90
CA ILE A 211 9.16 22.29 12.75
C ILE A 211 10.31 21.76 11.90
N SER A 212 10.03 20.72 11.12
CA SER A 212 10.99 20.08 10.23
C SER A 212 11.48 21.02 9.11
N ALA A 213 10.56 21.57 8.32
CA ALA A 213 10.87 22.39 7.15
C ALA A 213 11.65 23.68 7.47
N HIS A 214 11.48 24.22 8.68
CA HIS A 214 12.18 25.43 9.13
C HIS A 214 13.33 25.16 10.10
N HIS A 215 13.67 23.89 10.35
CA HIS A 215 14.69 23.48 11.33
C HIS A 215 14.48 24.14 12.71
N ASN A 216 13.22 24.26 13.15
CA ASN A 216 12.86 24.87 14.43
C ASN A 216 13.04 23.86 15.59
N TYR A 217 14.22 23.26 15.68
CA TYR A 217 14.58 22.34 16.75
C TYR A 217 16.04 22.53 17.21
N SER A 218 16.35 22.09 18.41
CA SER A 218 17.72 22.04 18.95
C SER A 218 17.85 20.90 19.94
N ILE A 219 19.06 20.35 20.09
CA ILE A 219 19.35 19.29 21.04
C ILE A 219 20.14 19.86 22.21
N LYS A 220 19.69 19.58 23.44
CA LYS A 220 20.36 20.01 24.67
C LYS A 220 20.21 18.92 25.73
N LYS A 221 21.34 18.42 26.26
CA LYS A 221 21.36 17.42 27.35
C LYS A 221 20.45 16.22 27.06
N GLU A 222 20.62 15.58 25.90
CA GLU A 222 19.82 14.42 25.45
C GLU A 222 18.32 14.71 25.21
N LEU A 223 17.92 15.98 25.15
CA LEU A 223 16.54 16.39 24.91
C LEU A 223 16.41 17.17 23.60
N ILE A 224 15.35 16.85 22.87
CA ILE A 224 14.97 17.47 21.60
C ILE A 224 13.99 18.60 21.91
N HIS A 225 14.40 19.84 21.70
CA HIS A 225 13.57 21.03 21.91
C HIS A 225 13.03 21.50 20.56
N CYS A 226 11.71 21.44 20.36
CA CYS A 226 11.06 21.93 19.14
C CYS A 226 10.25 23.19 19.42
N GLU A 227 10.24 24.13 18.48
CA GLU A 227 9.42 25.34 18.51
C GLU A 227 8.40 25.35 17.38
N TYR A 228 7.15 25.73 17.68
CA TYR A 228 6.06 25.79 16.70
C TYR A 228 5.12 26.97 16.95
N GLY A 229 4.28 27.30 15.98
CA GLY A 229 3.51 28.53 15.97
C GLY A 229 4.29 29.73 15.41
N THR A 230 3.65 30.90 15.38
CA THR A 230 4.19 32.11 14.75
C THR A 230 4.24 33.29 15.72
N GLY A 231 5.27 34.14 15.57
CA GLY A 231 5.44 35.38 16.34
C GLY A 231 5.41 35.16 17.85
N GLU A 232 4.65 35.99 18.55
CA GLU A 232 4.48 35.97 20.00
C GLU A 232 3.77 34.70 20.52
N LYS A 233 3.12 33.92 19.63
CA LYS A 233 2.43 32.67 19.99
C LYS A 233 3.32 31.43 19.80
N LYS A 234 4.64 31.61 19.73
CA LYS A 234 5.59 30.49 19.70
C LYS A 234 5.44 29.62 20.95
N LYS A 235 5.21 28.33 20.72
CA LYS A 235 5.13 27.29 21.76
C LYS A 235 6.36 26.40 21.65
N LYS A 236 6.70 25.75 22.76
CA LYS A 236 7.84 24.83 22.84
C LYS A 236 7.37 23.47 23.33
N ILE A 237 7.97 22.43 22.79
CA ILE A 237 7.85 21.06 23.28
C ILE A 237 9.25 20.49 23.46
N VAL A 238 9.42 19.67 24.49
CA VAL A 238 10.67 18.99 24.81
C VAL A 238 10.41 17.49 24.81
N LEU A 239 11.20 16.75 24.04
CA LEU A 239 11.00 15.34 23.77
C LEU A 239 12.27 14.55 24.06
N LYS A 240 12.10 13.32 24.50
CA LYS A 240 13.10 12.25 24.37
C LYS A 240 13.05 11.64 22.98
N ARG A 241 14.08 10.85 22.66
CA ARG A 241 14.19 10.08 21.42
C ARG A 241 12.92 9.28 21.10
N GLU A 242 12.46 8.49 22.06
CA GLU A 242 11.30 7.61 21.92
C GLU A 242 10.02 8.40 21.68
N GLN A 243 9.91 9.56 22.33
CA GLN A 243 8.75 10.44 22.17
C GLN A 243 8.69 11.05 20.77
N LEU A 244 9.83 11.45 20.16
CA LEU A 244 9.82 11.88 18.77
C LEU A 244 9.48 10.72 17.82
N TYR A 245 9.98 9.52 18.11
CA TYR A 245 9.63 8.33 17.32
C TYR A 245 8.13 8.03 17.35
N GLU A 246 7.49 8.09 18.52
CA GLU A 246 6.03 7.95 18.66
C GLU A 246 5.26 8.96 17.80
N ARG A 247 5.79 10.18 17.60
CA ARG A 247 5.13 11.23 16.80
C ARG A 247 5.21 10.89 15.32
N LEU A 248 6.37 10.39 14.88
CA LEU A 248 6.57 9.84 13.53
C LEU A 248 5.57 8.70 13.27
N GLU A 249 5.46 7.74 14.18
CA GLU A 249 4.54 6.61 14.01
C GLU A 249 3.07 7.05 13.99
N GLN A 250 2.69 8.06 14.78
CA GLN A 250 1.34 8.63 14.73
C GLN A 250 1.02 9.27 13.37
N CYS A 251 1.98 9.96 12.76
CA CYS A 251 1.81 10.51 11.42
C CYS A 251 1.62 9.40 10.38
N MET A 252 2.47 8.36 10.42
CA MET A 252 2.36 7.21 9.51
C MET A 252 1.03 6.46 9.68
N ARG A 253 0.60 6.23 10.93
CA ARG A 253 -0.68 5.57 11.24
C ARG A 253 -1.87 6.31 10.65
N SER A 254 -1.91 7.63 10.79
CA SER A 254 -2.97 8.43 10.17
C SER A 254 -2.97 8.27 8.64
N THR A 255 -1.79 8.27 8.01
CA THR A 255 -1.66 8.00 6.57
C THR A 255 -2.21 6.63 6.19
N GLU A 256 -1.86 5.58 6.94
CA GLU A 256 -2.31 4.21 6.70
C GLU A 256 -3.82 4.09 6.80
N ILE A 257 -4.45 4.65 7.84
CA ILE A 257 -5.90 4.64 8.03
C ILE A 257 -6.61 5.33 6.86
N LEU A 258 -6.17 6.54 6.51
CA LEU A 258 -6.80 7.31 5.43
C LEU A 258 -6.61 6.64 4.07
N ASN A 259 -5.44 6.07 3.81
CA ASN A 259 -5.13 5.36 2.57
C ASN A 259 -5.93 4.06 2.44
N LEU A 260 -6.05 3.27 3.52
CA LEU A 260 -6.89 2.07 3.54
C LEU A 260 -8.36 2.43 3.28
N ALA A 261 -8.87 3.48 3.92
CA ALA A 261 -10.24 3.94 3.69
C ALA A 261 -10.46 4.36 2.24
N HIS A 262 -9.53 5.14 1.66
CA HIS A 262 -9.55 5.54 0.26
C HIS A 262 -9.59 4.33 -0.67
N LYS A 263 -8.69 3.36 -0.48
CA LYS A 263 -8.61 2.15 -1.31
C LYS A 263 -9.87 1.30 -1.22
N ILE A 264 -10.33 1.00 0.00
CA ILE A 264 -11.53 0.18 0.22
C ILE A 264 -12.73 0.82 -0.46
N PHE A 265 -12.97 2.12 -0.21
CA PHE A 265 -14.07 2.83 -0.84
C PHE A 265 -13.89 2.91 -2.36
N GLY A 266 -12.66 3.10 -2.85
CA GLY A 266 -12.32 3.07 -4.27
C GLY A 266 -12.68 1.73 -4.93
N TYR A 267 -12.27 0.61 -4.34
CA TYR A 267 -12.55 -0.73 -4.83
C TYR A 267 -14.04 -1.04 -4.81
N ASP A 268 -14.73 -0.75 -3.71
CA ASP A 268 -16.17 -0.98 -3.53
C ASP A 268 -17.01 -0.25 -4.60
N ASN A 269 -16.46 0.82 -5.18
CA ASN A 269 -17.10 1.67 -6.17
C ASN A 269 -16.36 1.70 -7.52
N MET A 270 -15.45 0.75 -7.79
CA MET A 270 -14.52 0.80 -8.93
C MET A 270 -15.24 0.90 -10.29
N ASN A 271 -16.43 0.32 -10.43
CA ASN A 271 -17.22 0.42 -11.66
C ASN A 271 -17.74 1.83 -11.92
N GLU A 272 -18.02 2.61 -10.87
CA GLU A 272 -18.43 4.01 -10.96
C GLU A 272 -17.23 4.93 -11.21
N PHE A 273 -16.02 4.53 -10.80
CA PHE A 273 -14.79 5.27 -11.03
C PHE A 273 -14.36 5.31 -12.48
N LYS A 274 -14.50 4.17 -13.19
CA LYS A 274 -14.00 4.01 -14.56
C LYS A 274 -14.57 5.05 -15.53
N SER A 275 -15.75 5.62 -15.28
CA SER A 275 -16.35 6.65 -16.13
C SER A 275 -15.70 8.04 -15.99
N PHE A 276 -14.93 8.30 -14.94
CA PHE A 276 -14.37 9.62 -14.64
C PHE A 276 -12.85 9.70 -14.79
N THR A 277 -12.17 8.57 -15.01
CA THR A 277 -10.71 8.50 -15.04
C THR A 277 -10.18 8.14 -16.42
N LYS A 278 -9.14 8.86 -16.89
CA LYS A 278 -8.40 8.51 -18.10
C LYS A 278 -7.14 7.71 -17.73
N PRO A 279 -6.86 6.56 -18.40
CA PRO A 279 -5.67 5.75 -18.11
C PRO A 279 -4.34 6.47 -18.31
N SER A 280 -4.29 7.49 -19.17
CA SER A 280 -3.07 8.25 -19.49
C SER A 280 -2.48 9.02 -18.31
N ASP A 281 -3.26 9.26 -17.26
CA ASP A 281 -2.87 10.11 -16.13
C ASP A 281 -2.41 9.26 -14.93
N MET A 282 -2.13 7.97 -15.15
CA MET A 282 -1.94 6.95 -14.12
C MET A 282 -0.61 6.21 -14.24
N GLU A 283 0.50 6.94 -14.30
CA GLU A 283 1.85 6.33 -14.29
C GLU A 283 2.28 5.95 -12.87
N ALA A 284 2.01 4.70 -12.50
CA ALA A 284 2.48 4.10 -11.26
C ALA A 284 3.89 3.50 -11.42
N ARG A 285 4.70 3.59 -10.38
CA ARG A 285 5.97 2.86 -10.29
C ARG A 285 5.73 1.36 -10.27
N GLU A 286 6.58 0.62 -10.98
CA GLU A 286 6.55 -0.87 -11.04
C GLU A 286 6.54 -1.54 -9.66
N GLU A 287 7.14 -0.91 -8.64
CA GLU A 287 7.13 -1.40 -7.26
C GLU A 287 5.70 -1.59 -6.69
N ILE A 288 4.73 -0.76 -7.10
CA ILE A 288 3.32 -0.86 -6.67
C ILE A 288 2.71 -2.16 -7.22
N ASP A 289 2.85 -2.37 -8.53
CA ASP A 289 2.33 -3.58 -9.19
C ASP A 289 3.07 -4.83 -8.70
N PHE A 290 4.39 -4.74 -8.53
CA PHE A 290 5.20 -5.84 -8.04
C PHE A 290 4.79 -6.25 -6.62
N LEU A 291 4.56 -5.30 -5.70
CA LEU A 291 4.07 -5.62 -4.35
C LEU A 291 2.73 -6.34 -4.39
N THR A 292 1.81 -5.87 -5.22
CA THR A 292 0.47 -6.47 -5.37
C THR A 292 0.57 -7.90 -5.88
N ILE A 293 1.34 -8.11 -6.95
CA ILE A 293 1.53 -9.42 -7.57
C ILE A 293 2.26 -10.38 -6.63
N SER A 294 3.37 -9.96 -6.03
CA SER A 294 4.18 -10.80 -5.16
C SER A 294 3.43 -11.23 -3.90
N SER A 295 2.62 -10.33 -3.32
CA SER A 295 1.74 -10.68 -2.20
C SER A 295 0.66 -11.68 -2.63
N GLY A 296 0.06 -11.48 -3.81
CA GLY A 296 -0.90 -12.42 -4.39
C GLY A 296 -0.30 -13.82 -4.59
N ILE A 297 0.89 -13.91 -5.19
CA ILE A 297 1.63 -15.18 -5.36
C ILE A 297 1.90 -15.85 -4.00
N MET A 298 2.34 -15.07 -3.01
CA MET A 298 2.58 -15.59 -1.66
C MET A 298 1.30 -16.12 -1.01
N SER A 299 0.15 -15.46 -1.20
CA SER A 299 -1.13 -15.95 -0.68
C SER A 299 -1.59 -17.28 -1.28
N GLN A 300 -1.02 -17.68 -2.42
CA GLN A 300 -1.26 -18.97 -3.06
C GLN A 300 -0.26 -20.06 -2.60
N GLY A 301 0.61 -19.74 -1.65
CA GLY A 301 1.57 -20.66 -1.06
C GLY A 301 2.88 -20.77 -1.84
N PHE A 302 3.30 -19.71 -2.52
CA PHE A 302 4.57 -19.68 -3.26
C PHE A 302 5.44 -18.50 -2.83
N GLU A 303 6.69 -18.77 -2.47
CA GLU A 303 7.72 -17.76 -2.20
C GLU A 303 8.48 -17.44 -3.50
N ILE A 304 8.66 -16.15 -3.81
CA ILE A 304 9.51 -15.72 -4.92
C ILE A 304 10.97 -15.77 -4.47
N ILE A 305 11.76 -16.65 -5.09
CA ILE A 305 13.18 -16.84 -4.79
C ILE A 305 14.07 -15.97 -5.67
N ASP A 306 13.76 -15.89 -6.98
CA ASP A 306 14.52 -15.08 -7.93
C ASP A 306 13.63 -14.56 -9.05
N LEU A 307 14.02 -13.42 -9.62
CA LEU A 307 13.42 -12.82 -10.80
C LEU A 307 14.53 -12.30 -11.73
N GLU A 308 14.67 -12.95 -12.89
CA GLU A 308 15.65 -12.62 -13.92
C GLU A 308 14.93 -12.05 -15.14
N TYR A 309 15.21 -10.81 -15.54
CA TYR A 309 14.52 -10.22 -16.71
C TYR A 309 15.26 -9.09 -17.41
N LYS A 310 16.33 -8.51 -16.83
CA LYS A 310 17.06 -7.42 -17.49
C LYS A 310 18.07 -7.96 -18.48
N ASN A 311 18.22 -7.24 -19.60
CA ASN A 311 19.22 -7.51 -20.65
C ASN A 311 19.09 -8.87 -21.37
N ILE A 312 17.96 -9.55 -21.21
CA ILE A 312 17.61 -10.76 -21.95
C ILE A 312 16.20 -10.63 -22.52
N PRO A 313 15.88 -11.31 -23.65
CA PRO A 313 14.53 -11.35 -24.22
C PRO A 313 13.58 -12.27 -23.43
N LYS A 314 14.07 -12.92 -22.37
CA LYS A 314 13.34 -13.86 -21.55
C LYS A 314 13.16 -13.31 -20.13
N ALA A 315 12.02 -13.55 -19.51
CA ALA A 315 11.83 -13.36 -18.07
C ALA A 315 11.71 -14.72 -17.38
N ILE A 316 12.34 -14.86 -16.22
CA ILE A 316 12.37 -16.08 -15.44
C ILE A 316 12.00 -15.75 -14.00
N LEU A 317 10.94 -16.38 -13.49
CA LEU A 317 10.51 -16.28 -12.10
C LEU A 317 10.71 -17.63 -11.42
N THR A 318 11.50 -17.66 -10.35
CA THR A 318 11.73 -18.87 -9.56
C THR A 318 10.85 -18.84 -8.32
N LEU A 319 10.03 -19.86 -8.15
CA LEU A 319 9.05 -19.99 -7.07
C LEU A 319 9.34 -21.23 -6.22
N LYS A 320 9.35 -21.07 -4.90
CA LYS A 320 9.41 -22.17 -3.93
C LYS A 320 8.03 -22.41 -3.34
N ASP A 321 7.60 -23.66 -3.29
CA ASP A 321 6.37 -24.04 -2.60
C ASP A 321 6.51 -23.87 -1.09
N LEU A 322 5.50 -23.27 -0.47
CA LEU A 322 5.37 -23.18 0.99
C LEU A 322 4.47 -24.29 1.54
N THR A 323 3.77 -25.03 0.68
CA THR A 323 2.79 -26.06 1.06
C THR A 323 3.34 -27.48 0.90
N ASN A 324 2.66 -28.45 1.51
CA ASN A 324 2.90 -29.89 1.37
C ASN A 324 2.05 -30.53 0.25
N GLY A 325 1.61 -29.76 -0.74
CA GLY A 325 0.77 -30.25 -1.83
C GLY A 325 1.49 -31.22 -2.77
N ASP A 326 0.72 -31.92 -3.61
CA ASP A 326 1.28 -32.76 -4.68
C ASP A 326 2.16 -31.93 -5.63
N ALA A 327 3.42 -32.32 -5.77
CA ALA A 327 4.43 -31.54 -6.50
C ALA A 327 4.05 -31.32 -7.97
N LYS A 328 3.39 -32.29 -8.62
CA LYS A 328 2.94 -32.15 -10.00
C LYS A 328 1.82 -31.13 -10.11
N MET A 329 0.79 -31.25 -9.28
CA MET A 329 -0.34 -30.32 -9.27
C MET A 329 0.10 -28.90 -8.89
N ARG A 330 0.98 -28.76 -7.91
CA ARG A 330 1.53 -27.47 -7.48
C ARG A 330 2.44 -26.85 -8.53
N GLY A 331 3.28 -27.66 -9.20
CA GLY A 331 4.07 -27.23 -10.36
C GLY A 331 3.18 -26.67 -11.48
N ILE A 332 2.12 -27.39 -11.84
CA ILE A 332 1.14 -26.92 -12.85
C ILE A 332 0.45 -25.63 -12.37
N HIS A 333 0.03 -25.56 -11.11
CA HIS A 333 -0.61 -24.36 -10.55
C HIS A 333 0.32 -23.13 -10.66
N SER A 334 1.62 -23.30 -10.40
CA SER A 334 2.58 -22.20 -10.48
C SER A 334 2.69 -21.58 -11.89
N SER A 335 2.34 -22.32 -12.94
CA SER A 335 2.37 -21.83 -14.33
C SER A 335 1.36 -20.70 -14.59
N GLN A 336 0.31 -20.58 -13.77
CA GLN A 336 -0.70 -19.52 -13.91
C GLN A 336 -0.07 -18.11 -13.74
N PHE A 337 1.06 -18.02 -13.02
CA PHE A 337 1.79 -16.77 -12.80
C PHE A 337 2.63 -16.31 -14.00
N LEU A 338 2.64 -17.04 -15.12
CA LEU A 338 3.23 -16.56 -16.38
C LEU A 338 2.61 -15.23 -16.82
N THR A 339 1.30 -15.06 -16.62
CA THR A 339 0.60 -13.81 -16.92
C THR A 339 1.07 -12.67 -16.02
N ASN A 340 1.25 -12.92 -14.72
CA ASN A 340 1.82 -11.96 -13.78
C ASN A 340 3.24 -11.56 -14.15
N LEU A 341 4.07 -12.53 -14.56
CA LEU A 341 5.45 -12.29 -15.00
C LEU A 341 5.48 -11.39 -16.25
N TRP A 342 4.57 -11.62 -17.21
CA TRP A 342 4.43 -10.77 -18.37
C TRP A 342 4.01 -9.34 -18.00
N ILE A 343 3.04 -9.17 -17.10
CA ILE A 343 2.57 -7.85 -16.66
C ILE A 343 3.73 -7.01 -16.12
N ILE A 344 4.63 -7.61 -15.34
CA ILE A 344 5.77 -6.93 -14.72
C ILE A 344 6.88 -6.64 -15.73
N THR A 345 7.18 -7.59 -16.62
CA THR A 345 8.45 -7.57 -17.39
C THR A 345 8.26 -7.21 -18.87
N ARG A 346 7.04 -7.39 -19.40
CA ARG A 346 6.67 -7.22 -20.81
C ARG A 346 7.61 -7.97 -21.77
N LYS A 347 8.19 -9.08 -21.33
CA LYS A 347 9.13 -9.89 -22.13
C LYS A 347 8.42 -10.86 -23.07
N PRO A 348 8.96 -11.10 -24.28
CA PRO A 348 8.37 -11.99 -25.25
C PRO A 348 8.38 -13.46 -24.81
N HIS A 349 9.38 -13.88 -24.04
CA HIS A 349 9.48 -15.27 -23.54
C HIS A 349 9.43 -15.30 -22.02
N LEU A 350 8.64 -16.22 -21.46
CA LEU A 350 8.34 -16.26 -20.03
C LEU A 350 8.59 -17.67 -19.49
N GLU A 351 9.20 -17.75 -18.32
CA GLU A 351 9.50 -19.00 -17.65
C GLU A 351 9.18 -18.92 -16.16
N ILE A 352 8.48 -19.93 -15.64
CA ILE A 352 8.35 -20.20 -14.21
C ILE A 352 9.19 -21.42 -13.88
N ARG A 353 10.12 -21.30 -12.93
CA ARG A 353 10.85 -22.41 -12.33
C ARG A 353 10.23 -22.75 -10.98
N TYR A 354 9.71 -23.95 -10.84
CA TYR A 354 9.09 -24.44 -9.61
C TYR A 354 10.05 -25.30 -8.80
N ILE A 355 10.19 -24.95 -7.53
CA ILE A 355 10.96 -25.65 -6.51
C ILE A 355 9.99 -26.18 -5.45
N LYS A 356 10.10 -27.47 -5.12
CA LYS A 356 9.32 -28.10 -4.04
C LYS A 356 9.64 -27.46 -2.69
N GLN A 357 8.81 -27.72 -1.69
CA GLN A 357 9.02 -27.22 -0.33
C GLN A 357 10.38 -27.66 0.27
N ASN A 358 10.83 -28.87 -0.05
CA ASN A 358 12.13 -29.42 0.37
C ASN A 358 13.35 -28.76 -0.32
N GLY A 359 13.13 -27.84 -1.26
CA GLY A 359 14.19 -27.14 -2.00
C GLY A 359 14.63 -27.80 -3.31
N GLU A 360 14.04 -28.93 -3.68
CA GLU A 360 14.36 -29.64 -4.93
C GLU A 360 13.69 -28.96 -6.14
N PRO A 361 14.44 -28.58 -7.19
CA PRO A 361 13.86 -28.17 -8.46
C PRO A 361 13.02 -29.30 -9.06
N TYR A 362 11.87 -28.98 -9.66
CA TYR A 362 10.96 -30.03 -10.14
C TYR A 362 10.33 -29.77 -11.51
N MET A 363 9.91 -28.55 -11.80
CA MET A 363 9.19 -28.26 -13.03
C MET A 363 9.55 -26.89 -13.59
N ILE A 364 9.65 -26.81 -14.90
CA ILE A 364 9.77 -25.55 -15.65
C ILE A 364 8.52 -25.41 -16.52
N SER A 365 7.86 -24.26 -16.44
CA SER A 365 6.72 -23.91 -17.30
C SER A 365 7.10 -22.74 -18.19
N LYS A 366 6.84 -22.83 -19.49
CA LYS A 366 7.22 -21.81 -20.48
C LYS A 366 6.01 -21.38 -21.31
N CYS A 367 5.94 -20.11 -21.67
CA CYS A 367 5.04 -19.62 -22.70
C CYS A 367 5.55 -18.32 -23.33
N ASP A 368 4.95 -17.95 -24.46
CA ASP A 368 5.20 -16.68 -25.12
C ASP A 368 4.21 -15.58 -24.69
N ALA A 369 4.61 -14.34 -24.91
CA ALA A 369 3.87 -13.14 -24.51
C ALA A 369 2.47 -13.03 -25.14
N GLU A 370 2.29 -13.48 -26.38
CA GLU A 370 1.03 -13.32 -27.11
C GLU A 370 -0.15 -13.89 -26.32
N MET A 371 0.00 -15.10 -25.77
CA MET A 371 -1.05 -15.72 -24.98
C MET A 371 -1.29 -14.99 -23.66
N CYS A 372 -0.22 -14.54 -22.99
CA CYS A 372 -0.33 -13.76 -21.76
C CYS A 372 -1.04 -12.41 -21.99
N GLU A 373 -0.79 -11.75 -23.13
CA GLU A 373 -1.46 -10.51 -23.51
C GLU A 373 -2.96 -10.72 -23.72
N LEU A 374 -3.34 -11.79 -24.45
CA LEU A 374 -4.75 -12.14 -24.67
C LEU A 374 -5.49 -12.44 -23.36
N VAL A 375 -4.85 -13.14 -22.41
CA VAL A 375 -5.45 -13.41 -21.10
C VAL A 375 -5.55 -12.14 -20.26
N SER A 376 -4.48 -11.33 -20.21
CA SER A 376 -4.47 -10.10 -19.42
C SER A 376 -5.48 -9.06 -19.90
N SER A 377 -5.78 -9.03 -21.20
CA SER A 377 -6.79 -8.15 -21.81
C SER A 377 -8.22 -8.69 -21.69
N GLY A 378 -8.41 -9.85 -21.07
CA GLY A 378 -9.71 -10.50 -20.89
C GLY A 378 -10.28 -11.11 -22.18
N LYS A 379 -9.49 -11.17 -23.26
CA LYS A 379 -9.90 -11.78 -24.54
C LYS A 379 -9.89 -13.31 -24.49
N LYS A 380 -9.09 -13.90 -23.61
CA LYS A 380 -9.01 -15.34 -23.36
C LYS A 380 -9.02 -15.66 -21.86
N LYS A 381 -9.44 -16.86 -21.52
CA LYS A 381 -9.47 -17.36 -20.13
C LYS A 381 -8.12 -17.94 -19.71
N LEU A 382 -7.89 -18.01 -18.40
CA LEU A 382 -6.71 -18.66 -17.82
C LEU A 382 -6.61 -20.15 -18.20
N THR A 383 -7.75 -20.83 -18.41
CA THR A 383 -7.77 -22.23 -18.86
C THR A 383 -7.15 -22.40 -20.24
N GLU A 384 -7.32 -21.42 -21.13
CA GLU A 384 -6.72 -21.42 -22.47
C GLU A 384 -5.22 -21.13 -22.41
N LEU A 385 -4.72 -20.46 -21.36
CA LEU A 385 -3.28 -20.32 -21.13
C LEU A 385 -2.66 -21.70 -20.93
N ALA A 386 -3.26 -22.53 -20.08
CA ALA A 386 -2.72 -23.85 -19.72
C ALA A 386 -2.53 -24.77 -20.94
N GLU A 387 -3.35 -24.62 -21.98
CA GLU A 387 -3.22 -25.35 -23.25
C GLU A 387 -2.00 -24.92 -24.08
N ASN A 388 -1.46 -23.73 -23.81
CA ASN A 388 -0.33 -23.12 -24.52
C ASN A 388 0.94 -23.05 -23.65
N VAL A 389 0.94 -23.71 -22.49
CA VAL A 389 2.12 -23.81 -21.62
C VAL A 389 2.88 -25.09 -21.92
N GLU A 390 4.17 -24.94 -22.17
CA GLU A 390 5.09 -26.08 -22.23
C GLU A 390 5.57 -26.44 -20.82
N PHE A 391 5.42 -27.71 -20.45
CA PHE A 391 5.84 -28.25 -19.16
C PHE A 391 7.04 -29.18 -19.32
N GLU A 392 8.11 -28.88 -18.59
CA GLU A 392 9.33 -29.69 -18.55
C GLU A 392 9.56 -30.15 -17.11
N LEU A 393 9.59 -31.48 -16.89
CA LEU A 393 10.00 -32.05 -15.61
C LEU A 393 11.51 -32.06 -15.52
N ILE A 394 12.04 -31.60 -14.39
CA ILE A 394 13.46 -31.69 -14.09
C ILE A 394 13.71 -33.10 -13.58
N ASN A 395 14.22 -33.97 -14.46
CA ASN A 395 14.70 -35.28 -14.06
C ASN A 395 16.02 -35.09 -13.29
N ASN A 396 16.05 -35.53 -12.04
CA ASN A 396 17.30 -35.68 -11.28
C ASN A 396 18.09 -36.90 -11.75
#